data_AF-A0AAC8ZHB1-F1
#
_entry.id   AF-A0AAC8ZHB1-F1
#
_cell.length_a   1.000
_cell.length_b   1.000
_cell.length_c   1.000
_cell.angle_alpha   90.00
_cell.angle_beta   90.00
_cell.angle_gamma   90.00
#
_symmetry.space_group_name_H-M   'P 1'
#
loop_
_entity.id
_entity.type
_entity.pdbx_description
1 polymer ?
#
loop_
_entity_poly.entity_id
_entity_poly.type
_entity_poly.pdbx_seq_one_letter_code
_entity_poly.pdbx_strand_id
1 'polypeptide(L)'
;MAFHRIFVIDFASLGLGEAPDANRFQSVGADTLGHVAVSWADKLNLPTLQQLGLGNIRIDHPLPGIAPVDAPTGFFGRLHVSAQTNRRATGLREMWDYNGATRTESVFDTLPAAGYTVTVAGPFLSYLETQSLAERVQLGDNKDAFRILYDRLSQPASGLTYVLLPEFRFAGEHQNTQAFGEALMLADRYLAQFMHDMGANDLLVITATHADDPTMAVTPTREYLPLLAYSPSRPSTHALGIRRTLADVGATVLENFGLAGHAAGHSFLNEITQ
;
A
#
# COMPACT_ATOMS: atom_id res chain seq x y z
N MET A 1 -21.03 2.40 -8.08
CA MET A 1 -19.62 2.79 -7.97
C MET A 1 -19.53 3.99 -7.07
N ALA A 2 -18.74 3.91 -5.99
CA ALA A 2 -18.58 5.00 -5.03
C ALA A 2 -17.46 5.97 -5.42
N PHE A 3 -16.41 5.46 -6.06
CA PHE A 3 -15.24 6.21 -6.49
C PHE A 3 -14.99 5.96 -7.99
N HIS A 4 -14.76 7.01 -8.76
CA HIS A 4 -14.45 6.89 -10.19
C HIS A 4 -13.02 6.41 -10.43
N ARG A 5 -12.09 6.85 -9.58
CA ARG A 5 -10.67 6.51 -9.66
C ARG A 5 -10.20 5.99 -8.32
N ILE A 6 -9.44 4.90 -8.36
CA ILE A 6 -8.75 4.37 -7.19
C ILE A 6 -7.25 4.41 -7.48
N PHE A 7 -6.51 5.03 -6.57
CA PHE A 7 -5.06 5.09 -6.57
C PHE A 7 -4.56 4.21 -5.43
N VAL A 8 -3.76 3.20 -5.76
CA VAL A 8 -3.12 2.33 -4.77
C VAL A 8 -1.62 2.55 -4.83
N ILE A 9 -1.06 3.13 -3.77
CA ILE A 9 0.36 3.41 -3.64
C ILE A 9 0.96 2.38 -2.69
N ASP A 10 1.77 1.48 -3.26
CA ASP A 10 2.51 0.46 -2.55
C ASP A 10 3.88 1.00 -2.15
N PHE A 11 4.04 1.25 -0.85
CA PHE A 11 5.25 1.73 -0.19
C PHE A 11 6.34 0.66 -0.07
N ALA A 12 6.18 -0.49 -0.74
CA ALA A 12 7.16 -1.53 -1.00
C ALA A 12 8.18 -1.77 0.12
N SER A 13 8.08 -2.89 0.83
CA SER A 13 8.98 -3.20 1.96
C SER A 13 8.70 -2.43 3.25
N LEU A 14 7.68 -1.57 3.32
CA LEU A 14 7.27 -0.93 4.57
C LEU A 14 6.44 -1.86 5.47
N GLY A 15 7.05 -2.37 6.54
CA GLY A 15 6.39 -3.11 7.62
C GLY A 15 6.11 -2.27 8.89
N LEU A 16 5.17 -2.74 9.70
CA LEU A 16 4.71 -2.10 10.95
C LEU A 16 4.93 -2.97 12.20
N GLY A 17 5.89 -3.89 12.17
CA GLY A 17 6.13 -4.83 13.27
C GLY A 17 5.72 -6.26 12.91
N GLU A 18 6.37 -7.22 13.57
CA GLU A 18 6.26 -8.65 13.30
C GLU A 18 4.81 -9.15 13.24
N ALA A 19 4.52 -10.02 12.27
CA ALA A 19 3.24 -10.68 12.19
C ALA A 19 3.19 -11.87 13.19
N PRO A 20 1.99 -12.38 13.55
CA PRO A 20 1.87 -13.49 14.51
C PRO A 20 2.59 -14.77 14.10
N ASP A 21 2.88 -14.94 12.81
CA ASP A 21 3.57 -16.10 12.24
C ASP A 21 5.05 -15.82 11.89
N ALA A 22 5.63 -14.71 12.37
CA ALA A 22 7.00 -14.29 12.06
C ALA A 22 8.07 -15.32 12.42
N ASN A 23 7.84 -16.13 13.46
CA ASN A 23 8.71 -17.23 13.85
C ASN A 23 8.92 -18.28 12.75
N ARG A 24 7.94 -18.49 11.87
CA ARG A 24 8.03 -19.42 10.74
C ARG A 24 8.94 -18.91 9.62
N PHE A 25 9.24 -17.61 9.64
CA PHE A 25 10.01 -16.91 8.61
C PHE A 25 11.28 -16.27 9.17
N GLN A 26 11.74 -16.70 10.36
CA GLN A 26 12.94 -16.18 11.02
C GLN A 26 12.91 -14.65 11.23
N SER A 27 11.71 -14.07 11.31
CA SER A 27 11.49 -12.63 11.36
C SER A 27 11.05 -12.16 12.76
N VAL A 28 11.33 -12.93 13.80
CA VAL A 28 10.97 -12.53 15.17
C VAL A 28 11.73 -11.26 15.54
N GLY A 29 11.01 -10.26 16.03
CA GLY A 29 11.50 -8.94 16.35
C GLY A 29 11.56 -7.98 15.16
N ALA A 30 11.12 -8.37 13.97
CA ALA A 30 11.06 -7.46 12.83
C ALA A 30 10.14 -6.26 13.12
N ASP A 31 10.60 -5.06 12.81
CA ASP A 31 9.83 -3.84 12.89
C ASP A 31 10.42 -2.77 11.97
N THR A 32 10.12 -2.87 10.66
CA THR A 32 10.72 -2.01 9.64
C THR A 32 10.57 -0.53 10.00
N LEU A 33 9.34 -0.03 10.14
CA LEU A 33 9.10 1.39 10.40
C LEU A 33 9.63 1.81 11.78
N GLY A 34 9.51 0.95 12.79
CA GLY A 34 9.99 1.26 14.14
C GLY A 34 11.51 1.37 14.20
N HIS A 35 12.22 0.41 13.60
CA HIS A 35 13.68 0.44 13.56
C HIS A 35 14.24 1.55 12.67
N VAL A 36 13.55 1.90 11.57
CA VAL A 36 13.88 3.11 10.79
C VAL A 36 13.69 4.37 11.65
N ALA A 37 12.56 4.51 12.35
CA ALA A 37 12.28 5.66 13.20
C ALA A 37 13.29 5.80 14.36
N VAL A 38 13.70 4.70 14.99
CA VAL A 38 14.71 4.70 16.06
C VAL A 38 16.10 5.01 15.51
N SER A 39 16.48 4.41 14.38
CA SER A 39 17.78 4.66 13.72
C SER A 39 17.91 6.09 13.19
N TRP A 40 16.78 6.78 13.05
CA TRP A 40 16.69 8.13 12.54
C TRP A 40 15.92 9.06 13.49
N ALA A 41 16.13 8.87 14.79
CA ALA A 41 15.50 9.64 15.85
C ALA A 41 15.63 11.16 15.59
N ASP A 42 14.55 11.88 15.86
CA ASP A 42 14.39 13.34 15.67
C ASP A 42 14.50 13.87 14.24
N LYS A 43 14.65 13.00 13.23
CA LYS A 43 14.71 13.39 11.81
C LYS A 43 13.48 12.93 11.03
N LEU A 44 12.94 11.77 11.36
CA LEU A 44 11.75 11.25 10.68
C LEU A 44 10.54 12.14 10.99
N ASN A 45 10.05 12.84 9.97
CA ASN A 45 8.89 13.71 10.06
C ASN A 45 7.93 13.40 8.91
N LEU A 46 6.77 12.81 9.24
CA LEU A 46 5.78 12.33 8.28
C LEU A 46 4.40 12.95 8.58
N PRO A 47 4.24 14.28 8.49
CA PRO A 47 3.03 14.96 8.93
C PRO A 47 1.79 14.50 8.14
N THR A 48 1.95 14.15 6.86
CA THR A 48 0.83 13.72 6.02
C THR A 48 0.35 12.33 6.42
N LEU A 49 1.27 11.38 6.54
CA LEU A 49 0.97 10.02 6.98
C LEU A 49 0.49 9.99 8.44
N GLN A 50 1.04 10.86 9.29
CA GLN A 50 0.57 11.05 10.67
C GLN A 50 -0.90 11.49 10.67
N GLN A 51 -1.24 12.52 9.90
CA GLN A 51 -2.61 13.02 9.80
C GLN A 51 -3.57 11.99 9.18
N LEU A 52 -3.09 11.13 8.28
CA LEU A 52 -3.84 9.99 7.74
C LEU A 52 -4.09 8.87 8.77
N GLY A 53 -3.41 8.89 9.92
CA GLY A 53 -3.60 7.92 11.00
C GLY A 53 -2.47 6.90 11.15
N LEU A 54 -1.29 7.09 10.55
CA LEU A 54 -0.15 6.17 10.70
C LEU A 54 0.23 5.95 12.17
N GLY A 55 0.26 7.02 12.96
CA GLY A 55 0.51 6.95 14.41
C GLY A 55 -0.59 6.18 15.15
N ASN A 56 -1.85 6.32 14.72
CA ASN A 56 -3.01 5.65 15.32
C ASN A 56 -3.01 4.13 15.09
N ILE A 57 -2.34 3.64 14.04
CA ILE A 57 -2.18 2.19 13.79
C ILE A 57 -1.32 1.52 14.87
N ARG A 58 -0.34 2.26 15.42
CA ARG A 58 0.74 1.73 16.25
C ARG A 58 0.62 2.12 17.72
N ILE A 59 -0.59 2.08 18.28
CA ILE A 59 -0.83 2.49 19.67
C ILE A 59 -0.02 1.67 20.69
N ASP A 60 0.20 0.37 20.41
CA ASP A 60 0.95 -0.53 21.29
C ASP A 60 2.48 -0.40 21.14
N HIS A 61 2.93 0.11 19.99
CA HIS A 61 4.35 0.25 19.64
C HIS A 61 4.60 1.63 19.00
N PRO A 62 4.50 2.71 19.79
CA PRO A 62 4.49 4.08 19.28
C PRO A 62 5.80 4.43 18.56
N LEU A 63 5.68 5.25 17.52
CA LEU A 63 6.80 5.74 16.73
C LEU A 63 7.31 7.07 17.29
N PRO A 64 8.64 7.22 17.52
CA PRO A 64 9.22 8.52 17.80
C PRO A 64 8.88 9.53 16.68
N GLY A 65 8.34 10.69 17.04
CA GLY A 65 8.01 11.77 16.10
C GLY A 65 6.70 11.61 15.32
N ILE A 66 5.99 10.48 15.43
CA ILE A 66 4.73 10.23 14.70
C ILE A 66 3.65 9.78 15.70
N ALA A 67 3.16 10.72 16.50
CA ALA A 67 2.14 10.47 17.50
C ALA A 67 0.76 10.22 16.87
N PRO A 68 -0.14 9.46 17.51
CA PRO A 68 -1.55 9.39 17.12
C PRO A 68 -2.18 10.78 17.08
N VAL A 69 -3.14 10.97 16.18
CA VAL A 69 -3.95 12.20 16.08
C VAL A 69 -5.39 11.94 16.53
N ASP A 70 -6.03 12.92 17.17
CA ASP A 70 -7.40 12.77 17.68
C ASP A 70 -8.45 12.66 16.56
N ALA A 71 -8.21 13.36 15.44
CA ALA A 71 -9.09 13.41 14.28
C ALA A 71 -8.31 13.09 13.00
N PRO A 72 -8.05 11.80 12.71
CA PRO A 72 -7.36 11.41 11.50
C PRO A 72 -8.20 11.75 10.26
N THR A 73 -7.55 12.11 9.16
CA THR A 73 -8.22 12.37 7.88
C THR A 73 -8.39 11.11 7.04
N GLY A 74 -7.69 10.03 7.38
CA GLY A 74 -7.74 8.74 6.70
C GLY A 74 -8.34 7.65 7.58
N PHE A 75 -8.93 6.64 6.93
CA PHE A 75 -9.22 5.36 7.56
C PHE A 75 -7.90 4.60 7.70
N PHE A 76 -7.68 3.92 8.83
CA PHE A 76 -6.36 3.37 9.14
C PHE A 76 -6.43 1.97 9.75
N GLY A 77 -5.50 1.10 9.40
CA GLY A 77 -5.45 -0.27 9.88
C GLY A 77 -4.17 -0.99 9.46
N ARG A 78 -4.18 -2.32 9.61
CA ARG A 78 -3.08 -3.21 9.22
C ARG A 78 -3.56 -4.31 8.30
N LEU A 79 -2.69 -4.78 7.42
CA LEU A 79 -2.88 -5.97 6.61
C LEU A 79 -1.96 -7.09 7.11
N HIS A 80 -2.53 -8.29 7.23
CA HIS A 80 -1.80 -9.51 7.51
C HIS A 80 -1.62 -10.30 6.21
N VAL A 81 -0.40 -10.77 5.95
CA VAL A 81 -0.12 -11.67 4.82
C VAL A 81 -0.62 -13.06 5.17
N SER A 82 -1.63 -13.56 4.46
CA SER A 82 -2.21 -14.89 4.71
C SER A 82 -1.44 -16.02 4.02
N ALA A 83 -0.69 -15.70 2.96
CA ALA A 83 0.06 -16.67 2.20
C ALA A 83 1.12 -17.37 3.05
N GLN A 84 1.29 -18.67 2.83
CA GLN A 84 2.25 -19.52 3.56
C GLN A 84 3.71 -19.37 3.06
N THR A 85 3.96 -18.40 2.20
CA THR A 85 5.30 -18.08 1.65
C THR A 85 5.61 -16.62 1.96
N ASN A 86 6.88 -16.22 1.89
CA ASN A 86 7.29 -14.82 2.13
C ASN A 86 8.26 -14.31 1.06
N ARG A 87 7.99 -14.59 -0.22
CA ARG A 87 8.79 -14.03 -1.32
C ARG A 87 8.27 -12.62 -1.63
N ARG A 88 9.09 -11.77 -2.25
CA ARG A 88 8.70 -10.39 -2.64
C ARG A 88 7.42 -10.34 -3.48
N ALA A 89 7.27 -11.30 -4.40
CA ALA A 89 6.07 -11.42 -5.23
C ALA A 89 4.86 -12.03 -4.50
N THR A 90 5.01 -12.53 -3.27
CA THR A 90 3.93 -13.20 -2.55
C THR A 90 2.77 -12.24 -2.28
N GLY A 91 3.04 -11.06 -1.71
CA GLY A 91 1.95 -10.13 -1.38
C GLY A 91 1.36 -9.45 -2.61
N LEU A 92 2.14 -9.22 -3.68
CA LEU A 92 1.60 -8.79 -4.97
C LEU A 92 0.53 -9.76 -5.48
N ARG A 93 0.85 -11.06 -5.49
CA ARG A 93 -0.09 -12.10 -5.90
C ARG A 93 -1.26 -12.22 -4.94
N GLU A 94 -1.01 -12.16 -3.64
CA GLU A 94 -2.10 -12.22 -2.65
C GLU A 94 -3.07 -11.04 -2.78
N MET A 95 -2.57 -9.85 -3.09
CA MET A 95 -3.38 -8.64 -3.22
C MET A 95 -4.24 -8.66 -4.48
N TRP A 96 -3.70 -9.19 -5.58
CA TRP A 96 -4.26 -8.96 -6.92
C TRP A 96 -4.70 -10.23 -7.67
N ASP A 97 -4.13 -11.41 -7.39
CA ASP A 97 -4.54 -12.67 -8.04
C ASP A 97 -5.79 -13.25 -7.35
N TYR A 98 -6.57 -14.03 -8.09
CA TYR A 98 -7.70 -14.77 -7.52
C TYR A 98 -7.29 -16.10 -6.90
N ASN A 99 -8.16 -16.65 -6.03
CA ASN A 99 -8.01 -17.96 -5.41
C ASN A 99 -8.35 -19.10 -6.38
N GLY A 100 -7.72 -19.11 -7.56
CA GLY A 100 -7.92 -20.11 -8.62
C GLY A 100 -6.75 -21.09 -8.76
N ALA A 101 -7.03 -22.28 -9.30
CA ALA A 101 -5.99 -23.28 -9.61
C ALA A 101 -5.02 -22.80 -10.71
N THR A 102 -5.48 -21.93 -11.59
CA THR A 102 -4.67 -21.24 -12.61
C THR A 102 -4.46 -19.79 -12.17
N ARG A 103 -3.20 -19.43 -11.86
CA ARG A 103 -2.78 -18.05 -11.50
C ARG A 103 -2.68 -17.15 -12.74
N THR A 104 -3.72 -17.14 -13.55
CA THR A 104 -3.75 -16.46 -14.84
C THR A 104 -4.71 -15.27 -14.86
N GLU A 105 -5.51 -15.09 -13.81
CA GLU A 105 -6.49 -14.01 -13.71
C GLU A 105 -6.28 -13.23 -12.41
N SER A 106 -6.32 -11.91 -12.57
CA SER A 106 -6.13 -10.94 -11.51
C SER A 106 -7.10 -9.78 -11.66
N VAL A 107 -7.13 -8.90 -10.65
CA VAL A 107 -7.82 -7.61 -10.71
C VAL A 107 -7.37 -6.79 -11.92
N PHE A 108 -6.09 -6.90 -12.31
CA PHE A 108 -5.52 -6.18 -13.46
C PHE A 108 -6.01 -6.73 -14.81
N ASP A 109 -6.61 -7.93 -14.85
CA ASP A 109 -7.24 -8.48 -16.05
C ASP A 109 -8.74 -8.19 -16.09
N THR A 110 -9.40 -8.32 -14.95
CA THR A 110 -10.87 -8.18 -14.85
C THR A 110 -11.34 -6.74 -15.05
N LEU A 111 -10.60 -5.75 -14.55
CA LEU A 111 -10.96 -4.33 -14.72
C LEU A 111 -10.91 -3.88 -16.20
N PRO A 112 -9.82 -4.11 -16.97
CA PRO A 112 -9.79 -3.79 -18.39
C PRO A 112 -10.83 -4.55 -19.21
N ALA A 113 -11.06 -5.84 -18.89
CA ALA A 113 -12.10 -6.64 -19.55
C ALA A 113 -13.51 -6.05 -19.35
N ALA A 114 -13.75 -5.35 -18.23
CA ALA A 114 -15.00 -4.64 -17.94
C ALA A 114 -15.02 -3.19 -18.48
N GLY A 115 -13.97 -2.75 -19.18
CA GLY A 115 -13.89 -1.42 -19.80
C GLY A 115 -13.30 -0.31 -18.91
N TYR A 116 -12.70 -0.65 -17.77
CA TYR A 116 -12.02 0.32 -16.89
C TYR A 116 -10.54 0.45 -17.24
N THR A 117 -9.99 1.66 -17.10
CA THR A 117 -8.55 1.87 -17.33
C THR A 117 -7.74 1.34 -16.16
N VAL A 118 -6.68 0.60 -16.44
CA VAL A 118 -5.74 0.14 -15.42
C VAL A 118 -4.33 0.58 -15.79
N THR A 119 -3.67 1.28 -14.88
CA THR A 119 -2.24 1.57 -14.94
C THR A 119 -1.53 0.83 -13.81
N VAL A 120 -0.48 0.10 -14.17
CA VAL A 120 0.41 -0.58 -13.24
C VAL A 120 1.81 0.00 -13.44
N ALA A 121 2.35 0.64 -12.42
CA ALA A 121 3.69 1.24 -12.47
C ALA A 121 4.57 0.71 -11.35
N GLY A 122 5.83 0.39 -11.66
CA GLY A 122 6.76 -0.15 -10.67
C GLY A 122 8.15 -0.41 -11.23
N PRO A 123 9.12 -0.80 -10.40
CA PRO A 123 10.41 -1.29 -10.87
C PRO A 123 10.23 -2.56 -11.70
N PHE A 124 11.28 -3.00 -12.39
CA PHE A 124 11.22 -4.24 -13.17
C PHE A 124 10.91 -5.43 -12.26
N LEU A 125 9.68 -5.92 -12.34
CA LEU A 125 9.15 -7.04 -11.58
C LEU A 125 8.41 -7.96 -12.53
N SER A 126 8.84 -9.23 -12.62
CA SER A 126 8.24 -10.20 -13.55
C SER A 126 6.73 -10.33 -13.41
N TYR A 127 6.19 -10.14 -12.20
CA TYR A 127 4.75 -10.13 -11.97
C TYR A 127 4.02 -8.97 -12.65
N LEU A 128 4.57 -7.74 -12.60
CA LEU A 128 3.95 -6.58 -13.22
C LEU A 128 4.09 -6.64 -14.76
N GLU A 129 5.20 -7.20 -15.25
CA GLU A 129 5.43 -7.39 -16.68
C GLU A 129 4.43 -8.34 -17.33
N THR A 130 3.84 -9.28 -16.59
CA THR A 130 2.83 -10.20 -17.15
C THR A 130 1.43 -9.61 -17.23
N GLN A 131 1.18 -8.40 -16.71
CA GLN A 131 -0.14 -7.76 -16.68
C GLN A 131 -0.46 -7.08 -18.02
N SER A 132 -0.63 -7.89 -19.07
CA SER A 132 -0.67 -7.43 -20.47
C SER A 132 -1.91 -6.59 -20.83
N LEU A 133 -3.00 -6.73 -20.07
CA LEU A 133 -4.23 -5.97 -20.26
C LEU A 133 -4.19 -4.58 -19.60
N ALA A 134 -3.22 -4.32 -18.72
CA ALA A 134 -2.99 -3.02 -18.11
C ALA A 134 -1.95 -2.20 -18.90
N GLU A 135 -2.04 -0.88 -18.78
CA GLU A 135 -0.94 0.00 -19.16
C GLU A 135 0.20 -0.17 -18.14
N ARG A 136 1.35 -0.67 -18.60
CA ARG A 136 2.51 -0.95 -17.75
C ARG A 136 3.56 0.15 -17.90
N VAL A 137 4.04 0.67 -16.78
CA VAL A 137 5.07 1.71 -16.73
C VAL A 137 6.22 1.27 -15.84
N GLN A 138 7.43 1.20 -16.39
CA GLN A 138 8.62 0.90 -15.60
C GLN A 138 9.12 2.17 -14.89
N LEU A 139 9.40 2.07 -13.60
CA LEU A 139 9.84 3.16 -12.74
C LEU A 139 11.28 2.94 -12.26
N GLY A 140 12.07 4.01 -12.29
CA GLY A 140 13.42 4.05 -11.71
C GLY A 140 13.45 4.61 -10.30
N ASP A 141 12.57 5.56 -9.99
CA ASP A 141 12.54 6.27 -8.70
C ASP A 141 11.11 6.65 -8.28
N ASN A 142 10.95 7.15 -7.06
CA ASN A 142 9.65 7.57 -6.52
C ASN A 142 9.13 8.86 -7.16
N LYS A 143 10.01 9.74 -7.67
CA LYS A 143 9.59 10.99 -8.30
C LYS A 143 8.80 10.72 -9.58
N ASP A 144 9.28 9.80 -10.41
CA ASP A 144 8.57 9.36 -11.60
C ASP A 144 7.26 8.63 -11.24
N ALA A 145 7.24 7.90 -10.14
CA ALA A 145 6.05 7.26 -9.61
C ALA A 145 4.95 8.30 -9.32
N PHE A 146 5.29 9.37 -8.61
CA PHE A 146 4.35 10.47 -8.32
C PHE A 146 4.01 11.29 -9.56
N ARG A 147 4.91 11.46 -10.51
CA ARG A 147 4.58 12.09 -11.81
C ARG A 147 3.45 11.33 -12.51
N ILE A 148 3.51 10.00 -12.58
CA ILE A 148 2.43 9.18 -13.14
C ILE A 148 1.12 9.39 -12.37
N LEU A 149 1.16 9.44 -11.04
CA LEU A 149 -0.01 9.71 -10.21
C LEU A 149 -0.64 11.07 -10.54
N TYR A 150 0.14 12.15 -10.65
CA TYR A 150 -0.35 13.48 -11.05
C TYR A 150 -0.90 13.50 -12.49
N ASP A 151 -0.23 12.82 -13.42
CA ASP A 151 -0.68 12.70 -14.80
C ASP A 151 -2.07 12.03 -14.86
N ARG A 152 -2.32 11.05 -13.99
CA ARG A 152 -3.63 10.37 -13.88
C ARG A 152 -4.70 11.19 -13.17
N LEU A 153 -4.35 12.07 -12.23
CA LEU A 153 -5.30 13.04 -11.69
C LEU A 153 -5.85 13.99 -12.76
N SER A 154 -5.07 14.27 -13.80
CA SER A 154 -5.48 15.13 -14.93
C SER A 154 -6.31 14.39 -15.99
N GLN A 155 -6.46 13.07 -15.88
CA GLN A 155 -7.19 12.26 -16.86
C GLN A 155 -8.56 11.84 -16.30
N PRO A 156 -9.66 12.04 -17.06
CA PRO A 156 -11.02 11.74 -16.57
C PRO A 156 -11.39 10.26 -16.63
N ALA A 157 -10.45 9.36 -16.95
CA ALA A 157 -10.72 7.94 -17.10
C ALA A 157 -11.01 7.28 -15.74
N SER A 158 -12.06 6.46 -15.69
CA SER A 158 -12.41 5.69 -14.49
C SER A 158 -11.63 4.38 -14.44
N GLY A 159 -11.09 4.05 -13.27
CA GLY A 159 -10.38 2.80 -13.06
C GLY A 159 -9.31 2.85 -11.97
N LEU A 160 -8.28 2.01 -12.12
CA LEU A 160 -7.26 1.75 -11.11
C LEU A 160 -5.90 2.25 -11.57
N THR A 161 -5.21 2.99 -10.71
CA THR A 161 -3.77 3.27 -10.85
C THR A 161 -3.05 2.64 -9.67
N TYR A 162 -2.28 1.58 -9.92
CA TYR A 162 -1.42 0.94 -8.93
C TYR A 162 0.03 1.33 -9.17
N VAL A 163 0.71 1.80 -8.14
CA VAL A 163 2.09 2.26 -8.20
C VAL A 163 2.90 1.64 -7.06
N LEU A 164 3.96 0.91 -7.39
CA LEU A 164 4.94 0.38 -6.45
C LEU A 164 6.18 1.28 -6.42
N LEU A 165 6.47 1.85 -5.25
CA LEU A 165 7.52 2.85 -5.04
C LEU A 165 8.92 2.17 -4.96
N PRO A 166 9.82 2.38 -5.95
CA PRO A 166 11.07 1.61 -6.04
C PRO A 166 12.06 1.82 -4.88
N GLU A 167 12.12 3.03 -4.31
CA GLU A 167 13.21 3.40 -3.40
C GLU A 167 13.11 2.70 -2.04
N PHE A 168 11.90 2.40 -1.55
CA PHE A 168 11.73 1.66 -0.29
C PHE A 168 12.24 0.24 -0.40
N ARG A 169 11.92 -0.43 -1.51
CA ARG A 169 12.48 -1.75 -1.84
C ARG A 169 14.00 -1.70 -1.89
N PHE A 170 14.56 -0.71 -2.61
CA PHE A 170 16.01 -0.57 -2.71
C PHE A 170 16.66 -0.35 -1.34
N ALA A 171 16.09 0.53 -0.51
CA ALA A 171 16.59 0.79 0.83
C ALA A 171 16.52 -0.44 1.74
N GLY A 172 15.43 -1.20 1.71
CA GLY A 172 15.27 -2.45 2.44
C GLY A 172 16.28 -3.52 2.00
N GLU A 173 16.44 -3.72 0.68
CA GLU A 173 17.40 -4.68 0.10
C GLU A 173 18.86 -4.38 0.46
N HIS A 174 19.19 -3.11 0.64
CA HIS A 174 20.53 -2.65 0.99
C HIS A 174 20.70 -2.38 2.49
N GLN A 175 19.73 -2.77 3.32
CA GLN A 175 19.78 -2.61 4.77
C GLN A 175 20.10 -1.18 5.21
N ASN A 176 19.54 -0.19 4.49
CA ASN A 176 19.87 1.21 4.66
C ASN A 176 18.70 1.99 5.28
N THR A 177 18.72 2.10 6.62
CA THR A 177 17.71 2.84 7.39
C THR A 177 17.62 4.31 7.01
N GLN A 178 18.74 4.95 6.69
CA GLN A 178 18.77 6.36 6.30
C GLN A 178 18.08 6.57 4.95
N ALA A 179 18.42 5.79 3.93
CA ALA A 179 17.78 5.88 2.61
C ALA A 179 16.28 5.57 2.71
N PHE A 180 15.89 4.62 3.58
CA PHE A 180 14.49 4.29 3.83
C PHE A 180 13.73 5.49 4.40
N GLY A 181 14.30 6.14 5.41
CA GLY A 181 13.75 7.35 6.00
C GLY A 181 13.64 8.51 4.99
N GLU A 182 14.69 8.76 4.20
CA GLU A 182 14.69 9.80 3.18
C GLU A 182 13.59 9.57 2.14
N ALA A 183 13.42 8.32 1.70
CA ALA A 183 12.32 7.91 0.83
C ALA A 183 10.95 8.12 1.48
N LEU A 184 10.77 7.80 2.77
CA LEU A 184 9.52 8.03 3.51
C LEU A 184 9.16 9.51 3.53
N MET A 185 10.10 10.38 3.88
CA MET A 185 9.87 11.83 3.95
C MET A 185 9.63 12.44 2.56
N LEU A 186 10.29 11.92 1.52
CA LEU A 186 10.05 12.36 0.15
C LEU A 186 8.63 11.97 -0.32
N ALA A 187 8.23 10.72 -0.08
CA ALA A 187 6.89 10.25 -0.41
C ALA A 187 5.81 11.00 0.37
N ASP A 188 6.01 11.28 1.66
CA ASP A 188 5.08 12.06 2.48
C ASP A 188 4.83 13.46 1.91
N ARG A 189 5.88 14.15 1.43
CA ARG A 189 5.73 15.46 0.78
C ARG A 189 4.96 15.39 -0.53
N TYR A 190 5.21 14.38 -1.35
CA TYR A 190 4.44 14.20 -2.58
C TYR A 190 2.99 13.81 -2.30
N LEU A 191 2.74 13.00 -1.27
CA LEU A 191 1.38 12.66 -0.84
C LEU A 191 0.58 13.89 -0.45
N ALA A 192 1.19 14.86 0.25
CA ALA A 192 0.51 16.10 0.63
C ALA A 192 -0.06 16.84 -0.59
N GLN A 193 0.75 17.01 -1.63
CA GLN A 193 0.32 17.65 -2.88
C GLN A 193 -0.69 16.78 -3.64
N PHE A 194 -0.42 15.47 -3.76
CA PHE A 194 -1.33 14.54 -4.43
C PHE A 194 -2.73 14.55 -3.82
N MET A 195 -2.84 14.50 -2.49
CA MET A 195 -4.10 14.54 -1.77
C MET A 195 -4.83 15.88 -1.93
N HIS A 196 -4.10 16.99 -2.06
CA HIS A 196 -4.68 18.31 -2.33
C HIS A 196 -5.39 18.36 -3.69
N ASP A 197 -4.80 17.70 -4.70
CA ASP A 197 -5.28 17.71 -6.08
C ASP A 197 -6.32 16.62 -6.39
N MET A 198 -6.61 15.72 -5.43
CA MET A 198 -7.63 14.68 -5.58
C MET A 198 -9.03 15.27 -5.72
N GLY A 199 -9.83 14.68 -6.62
CA GLY A 199 -11.25 14.97 -6.76
C GLY A 199 -12.09 14.26 -5.69
N ALA A 200 -13.32 14.75 -5.47
CA ALA A 200 -14.24 14.21 -4.49
C ALA A 200 -14.59 12.70 -4.70
N ASN A 201 -14.49 12.22 -5.94
CA ASN A 201 -14.79 10.83 -6.30
C ASN A 201 -13.54 9.95 -6.39
N ASP A 202 -12.40 10.41 -5.88
CA ASP A 202 -11.17 9.63 -5.85
C ASP A 202 -10.99 8.93 -4.51
N LEU A 203 -10.41 7.72 -4.57
CA LEU A 203 -9.94 6.99 -3.41
C LEU A 203 -8.43 6.80 -3.52
N LEU A 204 -7.72 7.15 -2.45
CA LEU A 204 -6.32 6.82 -2.25
C LEU A 204 -6.23 5.67 -1.24
N VAL A 205 -5.49 4.62 -1.56
CA VAL A 205 -5.08 3.56 -0.65
C VAL A 205 -3.56 3.53 -0.59
N ILE A 206 -3.00 3.63 0.60
CA ILE A 206 -1.56 3.46 0.84
C ILE A 206 -1.36 2.15 1.59
N THR A 207 -0.47 1.31 1.06
CA THR A 207 -0.20 -0.01 1.64
C THR A 207 1.22 -0.49 1.31
N ALA A 208 1.54 -1.73 1.63
CA ALA A 208 2.71 -2.42 1.13
C ALA A 208 2.34 -3.86 0.70
N THR A 209 3.17 -4.49 -0.13
CA THR A 209 3.02 -5.92 -0.49
C THR A 209 4.02 -6.84 0.22
N HIS A 210 5.01 -6.28 0.89
CA HIS A 210 5.95 -7.01 1.74
C HIS A 210 6.63 -6.03 2.69
N ALA A 211 7.40 -6.56 3.64
CA ALA A 211 8.27 -5.81 4.53
C ALA A 211 9.73 -6.23 4.35
N ASP A 212 10.66 -5.30 4.50
CA ASP A 212 12.08 -5.57 4.67
C ASP A 212 12.63 -4.66 5.76
N ASP A 213 12.76 -5.22 6.96
CA ASP A 213 13.41 -4.51 8.06
C ASP A 213 14.92 -4.37 7.73
N PRO A 214 15.41 -3.14 7.50
CA PRO A 214 16.80 -2.92 7.12
C PRO A 214 17.80 -3.27 8.23
N THR A 215 17.34 -3.57 9.45
CA THR A 215 18.21 -3.97 10.57
C THR A 215 18.29 -5.49 10.73
N MET A 216 17.49 -6.26 10.00
CA MET A 216 17.47 -7.72 10.06
C MET A 216 18.27 -8.36 8.93
N ALA A 217 18.86 -9.51 9.22
CA ALA A 217 19.57 -10.32 8.22
C ALA A 217 18.63 -11.08 7.27
N VAL A 218 17.39 -11.37 7.71
CA VAL A 218 16.39 -12.06 6.89
C VAL A 218 15.66 -11.05 6.00
N THR A 219 15.45 -11.42 4.74
CA THR A 219 14.63 -10.63 3.80
C THR A 219 13.85 -11.56 2.87
N PRO A 220 12.56 -11.30 2.60
CA PRO A 220 11.68 -10.35 3.29
C PRO A 220 11.40 -10.70 4.75
N THR A 221 11.17 -9.69 5.59
CA THR A 221 10.65 -9.86 6.95
C THR A 221 9.15 -10.13 6.92
N ARG A 222 8.66 -10.85 7.93
CA ARG A 222 7.25 -11.17 8.09
C ARG A 222 6.59 -10.22 9.10
N GLU A 223 5.95 -9.20 8.58
CA GLU A 223 5.37 -8.10 9.36
C GLU A 223 3.92 -7.82 8.96
N TYR A 224 3.19 -7.12 9.82
CA TYR A 224 2.00 -6.39 9.42
C TYR A 224 2.36 -5.28 8.44
N LEU A 225 1.49 -5.04 7.46
CA LEU A 225 1.66 -4.00 6.45
C LEU A 225 0.66 -2.85 6.70
N PRO A 226 0.99 -1.60 6.33
CA PRO A 226 0.07 -0.47 6.51
C PRO A 226 -1.18 -0.62 5.64
N LEU A 227 -2.30 -0.14 6.14
CA LEU A 227 -3.49 0.14 5.36
C LEU A 227 -3.99 1.53 5.75
N LEU A 228 -3.80 2.50 4.86
CA LEU A 228 -4.42 3.82 4.99
C LEU A 228 -5.32 4.03 3.78
N ALA A 229 -6.53 4.54 3.99
CA ALA A 229 -7.45 4.91 2.92
C ALA A 229 -7.95 6.35 3.11
N TYR A 230 -8.02 7.11 2.03
CA TYR A 230 -8.39 8.52 2.04
C TYR A 230 -9.25 8.89 0.85
N SER A 231 -10.25 9.72 1.07
CA SER A 231 -11.00 10.37 0.00
C SER A 231 -11.45 11.76 0.45
N PRO A 232 -11.36 12.80 -0.38
CA PRO A 232 -11.85 14.14 -0.04
C PRO A 232 -13.33 14.18 0.32
N SER A 233 -14.14 13.25 -0.19
CA SER A 233 -15.58 13.16 0.12
C SER A 233 -15.90 12.43 1.42
N ARG A 234 -14.89 11.92 2.15
CA ARG A 234 -15.06 11.11 3.37
C ARG A 234 -14.34 11.72 4.58
N PRO A 235 -14.91 12.77 5.19
CA PRO A 235 -14.28 13.47 6.31
C PRO A 235 -14.39 12.74 7.66
N SER A 236 -15.35 11.82 7.80
CA SER A 236 -15.51 10.99 9.00
C SER A 236 -14.79 9.67 8.79
N THR A 237 -13.68 9.48 9.50
CA THR A 237 -12.83 8.29 9.36
C THR A 237 -12.69 7.55 10.69
N HIS A 238 -12.23 6.30 10.62
CA HIS A 238 -12.08 5.44 11.79
C HIS A 238 -11.09 4.31 11.52
N ALA A 239 -10.80 3.53 12.56
CA ALA A 239 -9.92 2.37 12.46
C ALA A 239 -10.59 1.23 11.67
N LEU A 240 -9.89 0.71 10.66
CA LEU A 240 -10.23 -0.46 9.86
C LEU A 240 -9.81 -1.79 10.51
N GLY A 241 -9.16 -1.72 11.69
CA GLY A 241 -8.65 -2.89 12.40
C GLY A 241 -7.55 -3.63 11.64
N ILE A 242 -7.52 -4.95 11.81
CA ILE A 242 -6.56 -5.85 11.15
C ILE A 242 -7.29 -6.66 10.08
N ARG A 243 -6.92 -6.43 8.82
CA ARG A 243 -7.35 -7.21 7.66
C ARG A 243 -6.57 -8.51 7.58
N ARG A 244 -7.26 -9.61 7.30
CA ARG A 244 -6.70 -10.98 7.43
C ARG A 244 -5.87 -11.41 6.20
N THR A 245 -6.02 -10.69 5.10
CA THR A 245 -5.33 -10.94 3.82
C THR A 245 -5.12 -9.64 3.07
N LEU A 246 -4.07 -9.58 2.25
CA LEU A 246 -3.85 -8.47 1.30
C LEU A 246 -4.95 -8.40 0.23
N ALA A 247 -5.63 -9.52 -0.04
CA ALA A 247 -6.71 -9.61 -1.01
C ALA A 247 -7.90 -8.69 -0.69
N ASP A 248 -8.03 -8.21 0.55
CA ASP A 248 -9.08 -7.25 0.96
C ASP A 248 -8.97 -5.93 0.17
N VAL A 249 -7.75 -5.52 -0.23
CA VAL A 249 -7.54 -4.35 -1.09
C VAL A 249 -8.09 -4.61 -2.50
N GLY A 250 -7.71 -5.73 -3.12
CA GLY A 250 -8.23 -6.13 -4.43
C GLY A 250 -9.76 -6.32 -4.44
N ALA A 251 -10.30 -6.92 -3.38
CA ALA A 251 -11.74 -7.07 -3.17
C ALA A 251 -12.46 -5.73 -3.10
N THR A 252 -11.89 -4.74 -2.40
CA THR A 252 -12.45 -3.38 -2.30
C THR A 252 -12.46 -2.67 -3.63
N VAL A 253 -11.38 -2.81 -4.41
CA VAL A 253 -11.32 -2.29 -5.78
C VAL A 253 -12.40 -2.91 -6.65
N LEU A 254 -12.52 -4.25 -6.66
CA LEU A 254 -13.53 -4.95 -7.45
C LEU A 254 -14.96 -4.58 -7.05
N GLU A 255 -15.27 -4.52 -5.76
CA GLU A 255 -16.61 -4.13 -5.29
C GLU A 255 -16.98 -2.73 -5.76
N ASN A 256 -16.05 -1.76 -5.68
CA ASN A 256 -16.31 -0.39 -6.12
C ASN A 256 -16.75 -0.33 -7.60
N PHE A 257 -16.10 -1.12 -8.46
CA PHE A 257 -16.38 -1.18 -9.89
C PHE A 257 -17.51 -2.15 -10.27
N GLY A 258 -18.21 -2.74 -9.28
CA GLY A 258 -19.34 -3.63 -9.50
C GLY A 258 -18.96 -5.06 -9.88
N LEU A 259 -17.74 -5.49 -9.55
CA LEU A 259 -17.13 -6.76 -9.98
C LEU A 259 -16.84 -7.70 -8.80
N ALA A 260 -17.52 -7.50 -7.66
CA ALA A 260 -17.29 -8.20 -6.39
C ALA A 260 -17.29 -9.74 -6.48
N GLY A 261 -17.99 -10.32 -7.47
CA GLY A 261 -18.07 -11.78 -7.66
C GLY A 261 -16.73 -12.49 -7.93
N HIS A 262 -15.66 -11.74 -8.22
CA HIS A 262 -14.32 -12.28 -8.48
C HIS A 262 -13.36 -12.12 -7.29
N ALA A 263 -13.79 -11.52 -6.17
CA ALA A 263 -12.91 -11.17 -5.07
C ALA A 263 -12.37 -12.39 -4.29
N ALA A 264 -11.06 -12.41 -4.04
CA ALA A 264 -10.42 -13.40 -3.18
C ALA A 264 -10.46 -13.06 -1.67
N GLY A 265 -10.67 -11.77 -1.34
CA GLY A 265 -10.72 -11.24 0.03
C GLY A 265 -12.08 -10.65 0.40
N HIS A 266 -12.13 -9.97 1.54
CA HIS A 266 -13.29 -9.27 2.06
C HIS A 266 -13.11 -7.76 1.89
N SER A 267 -13.95 -7.17 1.05
CA SER A 267 -13.94 -5.73 0.82
C SER A 267 -14.29 -4.94 2.09
N PHE A 268 -13.61 -3.80 2.26
CA PHE A 268 -13.90 -2.80 3.27
C PHE A 268 -14.58 -1.55 2.67
N LEU A 269 -15.11 -1.63 1.44
CA LEU A 269 -15.74 -0.49 0.76
C LEU A 269 -16.87 0.13 1.57
N ASN A 270 -17.72 -0.71 2.19
CA ASN A 270 -18.84 -0.24 3.00
C ASN A 270 -18.36 0.54 4.24
N GLU A 271 -17.22 0.18 4.82
CA GLU A 271 -16.67 0.88 5.99
C GLU A 271 -16.14 2.27 5.61
N ILE A 272 -15.71 2.47 4.36
CA ILE A 272 -15.17 3.75 3.87
C ILE A 272 -16.17 4.59 3.06
N THR A 273 -17.42 4.13 2.95
CA THR A 273 -18.49 4.81 2.19
C THR A 273 -19.77 5.08 2.98
N GLN A 274 -19.85 4.57 4.20
CA GLN A 274 -20.90 4.93 5.16
C GLN A 274 -20.77 6.38 5.65
#